data_AF-A0A6A6UEU0-F1
#
_entry.id   AF-A0A6A6UEU0-F1
#
_cell.length_a   1.000
_cell.length_b   1.000
_cell.length_c   1.000
_cell.angle_alpha   90.00
_cell.angle_beta   90.00
_cell.angle_gamma   90.00
#
_symmetry.space_group_name_H-M   'P 1'
#
loop_
_entity.id
_entity.type
_entity.pdbx_description
1 polymer ?
#
loop_
_entity_poly.entity_id
_entity_poly.type
_entity_poly.pdbx_seq_one_letter_code
_entity_poly.pdbx_strand_id
1 'polypeptide(L)'
;MLFLSLLLAPLNIKHILCLSLYVPHIYHHTVKLKRLCSFSMSSGQSVLFLTNCEFGQSNVVLAVIYELLRKGEFDVHVASWAALETRVLDLSGRLSESGKVNGTSNITFHTIPGLDMFDAIQKNFNQGRDTLPHKPGYAGTTRLKELAPQMLAPWNQEEHISMVDWFKALATALQPAVIVVDPLLSSAHDMCRTTSWKYTILSPCSLASGLIPAEQWLAGIWKYPWQVKICPISLVTALTMV
;
A
#
# COMPACT_ATOMS: atom_id res chain seq x y z
N MET A 1 43.55 -9.79 14.17
CA MET A 1 42.82 -10.97 13.65
C MET A 1 41.98 -11.62 14.75
N LEU A 2 41.03 -10.92 15.35
CA LEU A 2 40.16 -11.46 16.42
C LEU A 2 38.76 -10.81 16.44
N PHE A 3 38.29 -10.28 15.30
CA PHE A 3 36.99 -9.60 15.19
C PHE A 3 36.02 -10.23 14.19
N LEU A 4 36.38 -11.36 13.55
CA LEU A 4 35.59 -11.97 12.48
C LEU A 4 34.81 -13.24 12.91
N SER A 5 34.79 -13.58 14.19
CA SER A 5 34.29 -14.88 14.67
C SER A 5 32.93 -14.83 15.39
N LEU A 6 32.35 -13.64 15.61
CA LEU A 6 31.16 -13.46 16.46
C LEU A 6 29.86 -13.16 15.69
N LEU A 7 29.87 -13.22 14.36
CA LEU A 7 28.73 -12.84 13.51
C LEU A 7 27.95 -14.01 12.89
N LEU A 8 28.23 -15.26 13.30
CA LEU A 8 27.56 -16.44 12.77
C LEU A 8 26.97 -17.28 13.91
N ALA A 9 25.96 -16.74 14.59
CA ALA A 9 24.94 -17.59 15.21
C ALA A 9 24.00 -18.09 14.10
N PRO A 10 23.51 -19.34 14.14
CA PRO A 10 22.76 -19.93 13.04
C PRO A 10 21.36 -19.33 13.01
N LEU A 11 21.22 -18.17 12.36
CA LEU A 11 19.93 -17.64 11.98
C LEU A 11 19.30 -18.64 11.01
N ASN A 12 18.16 -19.20 11.41
CA ASN A 12 17.40 -20.16 10.62
C ASN A 12 16.99 -19.52 9.28
N ILE A 13 17.77 -19.82 8.24
CA ILE A 13 17.74 -19.25 6.88
C ILE A 13 16.32 -19.29 6.27
N LYS A 14 15.47 -20.23 6.70
CA LYS A 14 14.11 -20.41 6.18
C LYS A 14 13.16 -19.25 6.50
N HIS A 15 13.31 -18.58 7.65
CA HIS A 15 12.45 -17.44 8.02
C HIS A 15 12.93 -16.11 7.43
N ILE A 16 14.23 -15.96 7.20
CA ILE A 16 14.81 -14.77 6.55
C ILE A 16 14.40 -14.71 5.08
N LEU A 17 14.38 -15.85 4.39
CA LEU A 17 13.89 -15.94 3.01
C LEU A 17 12.42 -15.51 2.88
N CYS A 18 11.56 -15.82 3.85
CA CYS A 18 10.14 -15.48 3.76
C CYS A 18 9.88 -13.95 3.83
N LEU A 19 10.57 -13.23 4.72
CA LEU A 19 10.48 -11.76 4.82
C LEU A 19 11.30 -11.03 3.73
N SER A 20 12.43 -11.61 3.33
CA SER A 20 13.27 -11.14 2.22
C SER A 20 12.67 -11.43 0.84
N LEU A 21 11.60 -12.20 0.74
CA LEU A 21 10.84 -12.33 -0.49
C LEU A 21 9.62 -11.40 -0.50
N TYR A 22 9.08 -11.03 0.67
CA TYR A 22 7.91 -10.15 0.73
C TYR A 22 8.24 -8.68 0.48
N VAL A 23 9.38 -8.18 0.97
CA VAL A 23 9.74 -6.75 0.84
C VAL A 23 10.45 -6.42 -0.48
N PRO A 24 11.49 -7.15 -0.94
CA PRO A 24 12.13 -6.85 -2.22
C PRO A 24 11.23 -7.09 -3.43
N HIS A 25 10.24 -7.99 -3.34
CA HIS A 25 9.32 -8.27 -4.45
C HIS A 25 8.27 -7.16 -4.67
N ILE A 26 8.11 -6.25 -3.70
CA ILE A 26 7.35 -5.00 -3.89
C ILE A 26 8.19 -3.95 -4.66
N TYR A 27 9.52 -4.00 -4.57
CA TYR A 27 10.40 -2.94 -5.08
C TYR A 27 11.33 -3.33 -6.24
N HIS A 28 11.42 -4.61 -6.63
CA HIS A 28 12.34 -5.05 -7.70
C HIS A 28 11.90 -4.72 -9.13
N HIS A 29 10.75 -4.06 -9.32
CA HIS A 29 10.53 -3.37 -10.58
C HIS A 29 11.31 -2.06 -10.57
N THR A 30 12.56 -2.16 -11.03
CA THR A 30 13.30 -1.03 -11.62
C THR A 30 12.30 -0.16 -12.37
N VAL A 31 12.03 1.03 -11.82
CA VAL A 31 11.18 2.03 -12.48
C VAL A 31 11.97 2.49 -13.69
N LYS A 32 11.87 1.74 -14.79
CA LYS A 32 11.99 2.34 -16.11
C LYS A 32 10.81 3.28 -16.17
N LEU A 33 11.05 4.56 -15.88
CA LEU A 33 10.22 5.68 -16.31
C LEU A 33 10.16 5.63 -17.85
N LYS A 34 9.44 4.64 -18.39
CA LYS A 34 8.82 4.78 -19.69
C LYS A 34 7.96 6.00 -19.52
N ARG A 35 8.28 7.06 -20.28
CA ARG A 35 7.39 8.18 -20.58
C ARG A 35 5.97 7.61 -20.52
N LEU A 36 5.17 8.06 -19.54
CA LEU A 36 3.75 7.74 -19.51
C LEU A 36 3.23 8.20 -20.87
N CYS A 37 3.03 7.23 -21.77
CA CYS A 37 2.51 7.52 -23.10
C CYS A 37 1.24 8.34 -22.87
N SER A 38 1.13 9.46 -23.60
CA SER A 38 -0.07 10.28 -23.63
C SER A 38 -1.28 9.35 -23.69
N PHE A 39 -2.00 9.27 -22.57
CA PHE A 39 -3.14 8.39 -22.44
C PHE A 39 -4.30 9.15 -23.08
N SER A 40 -4.64 8.77 -24.31
CA SER A 40 -5.89 9.23 -24.92
C SER A 40 -7.01 8.40 -24.27
N MET A 41 -7.55 8.92 -23.16
CA MET A 41 -8.73 8.38 -22.50
C MET A 41 -9.97 8.92 -23.21
N SER A 42 -10.88 8.02 -23.59
CA SER A 42 -12.16 8.40 -24.17
C SER A 42 -13.14 8.83 -23.08
N SER A 43 -14.04 9.76 -23.40
CA SER A 43 -15.14 10.15 -22.51
C SER A 43 -16.01 8.93 -22.15
N GLY A 44 -16.33 8.76 -20.86
CA GLY A 44 -17.12 7.62 -20.36
C GLY A 44 -16.29 6.46 -19.77
N GLN A 45 -15.01 6.68 -19.50
CA GLN A 45 -14.15 5.70 -18.81
C GLN A 45 -14.26 5.86 -17.28
N SER A 46 -14.26 4.73 -16.58
CA SER A 46 -14.31 4.70 -15.12
C SER A 46 -12.94 4.37 -14.50
N VAL A 47 -12.70 4.88 -13.29
CA VAL A 47 -11.51 4.62 -12.49
C VAL A 47 -11.93 3.95 -11.19
N LEU A 48 -11.31 2.82 -10.85
CA LEU A 48 -11.59 2.09 -9.60
C LEU A 48 -10.46 2.31 -8.60
N PHE A 49 -10.78 2.86 -7.44
CA PHE A 49 -9.87 2.99 -6.30
C PHE A 49 -10.11 1.86 -5.31
N LEU A 50 -9.06 1.11 -4.97
CA LEU A 50 -9.04 0.11 -3.90
C LEU A 50 -8.15 0.64 -2.78
N THR A 51 -8.74 1.06 -1.66
CA THR A 51 -8.03 1.76 -0.58
C THR A 51 -8.45 1.30 0.80
N ASN A 52 -7.53 1.38 1.77
CA ASN A 52 -7.92 1.25 3.17
C ASN A 52 -8.63 2.53 3.67
N CYS A 53 -9.35 2.40 4.78
CA CYS A 53 -10.19 3.47 5.35
C CYS A 53 -9.43 4.39 6.31
N GLU A 54 -8.21 4.01 6.71
CA GLU A 54 -7.39 4.72 7.68
C GLU A 54 -7.06 6.14 7.21
N PHE A 55 -7.15 7.11 8.12
CA PHE A 55 -6.90 8.52 7.82
C PHE A 55 -5.55 8.77 7.14
N GLY A 56 -4.49 8.10 7.59
CA GLY A 56 -3.15 8.27 7.04
C GLY A 56 -3.02 7.82 5.58
N GLN A 57 -3.78 6.80 5.17
CA GLN A 57 -3.74 6.26 3.81
C GLN A 57 -4.76 6.93 2.89
N SER A 58 -6.03 6.97 3.33
CA SER A 58 -7.17 7.42 2.54
C SER A 58 -7.10 8.90 2.14
N ASN A 59 -6.42 9.77 2.91
CA ASN A 59 -6.38 11.22 2.62
C ASN A 59 -5.83 11.55 1.22
N VAL A 60 -4.75 10.89 0.81
CA VAL A 60 -4.15 11.13 -0.50
C VAL A 60 -5.06 10.63 -1.61
N VAL A 61 -5.71 9.48 -1.39
CA VAL A 61 -6.71 8.92 -2.30
C VAL A 61 -7.89 9.88 -2.49
N LEU A 62 -8.45 10.39 -1.39
CA LEU A 62 -9.56 11.36 -1.44
C LEU A 62 -9.17 12.66 -2.16
N ALA A 63 -7.93 13.15 -1.97
CA ALA A 63 -7.44 14.34 -2.68
C ALA A 63 -7.34 14.12 -4.20
N VAL A 64 -6.88 12.93 -4.62
CA VAL A 64 -6.83 12.57 -6.05
C VAL A 64 -8.25 12.43 -6.61
N ILE A 65 -9.15 11.77 -5.89
CA ILE A 65 -10.56 11.64 -6.28
C ILE A 65 -11.20 13.02 -6.46
N TYR A 66 -11.00 13.93 -5.50
CA TYR A 66 -11.51 15.30 -5.58
C TYR A 66 -11.07 16.00 -6.87
N GLU A 67 -9.79 15.90 -7.25
CA GLU A 67 -9.29 16.49 -8.49
C GLU A 67 -9.83 15.82 -9.75
N LEU A 68 -10.03 14.49 -9.73
CA LEU A 68 -10.65 13.78 -10.86
C LEU A 68 -12.11 14.19 -11.06
N LEU A 69 -12.88 14.27 -9.98
CA LEU A 69 -14.26 14.74 -10.01
C LEU A 69 -14.35 16.20 -10.46
N ARG A 70 -13.43 17.06 -10.01
CA ARG A 70 -13.37 18.47 -10.44
C ARG A 70 -13.17 18.60 -11.94
N LYS A 71 -12.39 17.71 -12.56
CA LYS A 71 -12.22 17.67 -14.02
C LYS A 71 -13.47 17.20 -14.74
N GLY A 72 -14.25 16.29 -14.15
CA GLY A 72 -15.51 15.84 -14.71
C GLY A 72 -15.37 14.88 -15.90
N GLU A 73 -14.17 14.29 -16.09
CA GLU A 73 -13.84 13.47 -17.27
C GLU A 73 -14.15 11.97 -17.07
N PHE A 74 -14.25 11.52 -15.81
CA PHE A 74 -14.30 10.09 -15.46
C PHE A 74 -15.33 9.80 -14.37
N ASP A 75 -15.93 8.62 -14.44
CA ASP A 75 -16.71 8.08 -13.34
C ASP A 75 -15.76 7.43 -12.32
N VAL A 76 -15.95 7.78 -11.04
CA VAL A 76 -15.06 7.34 -9.97
C VAL A 76 -15.77 6.29 -9.12
N HIS A 77 -15.20 5.09 -9.08
CA HIS A 77 -15.60 4.05 -8.15
C HIS A 77 -14.58 3.95 -7.02
N VAL A 78 -15.06 3.91 -5.78
CA VAL A 78 -14.21 3.76 -4.60
C VAL A 78 -14.65 2.51 -3.87
N ALA A 79 -13.76 1.53 -3.75
CA ALA A 79 -13.97 0.39 -2.87
C ALA A 79 -13.13 0.56 -1.60
N SER A 80 -13.81 0.58 -0.46
CA SER A 80 -13.20 0.63 0.86
C SER A 80 -14.17 0.11 1.93
N TRP A 81 -13.82 0.23 3.20
CA TRP A 81 -14.70 -0.12 4.32
C TRP A 81 -15.66 1.03 4.64
N ALA A 82 -16.81 0.70 5.26
CA ALA A 82 -17.90 1.63 5.56
C ALA A 82 -17.45 2.91 6.28
N ALA A 83 -16.39 2.84 7.09
CA ALA A 83 -15.81 4.00 7.77
C ALA A 83 -15.36 5.13 6.80
N LEU A 84 -15.06 4.82 5.54
CA LEU A 84 -14.65 5.81 4.53
C LEU A 84 -15.83 6.41 3.74
N GLU A 85 -16.99 5.76 3.73
CA GLU A 85 -18.13 6.10 2.86
C GLU A 85 -18.57 7.56 3.01
N THR A 86 -18.81 8.02 4.23
CA THR A 86 -19.23 9.40 4.51
C THR A 86 -18.25 10.42 3.94
N ARG A 87 -16.94 10.14 4.04
CA ARG A 87 -15.88 11.05 3.59
C ARG A 87 -15.78 11.09 2.07
N VAL A 88 -16.13 10.00 1.40
CA VAL A 88 -16.19 9.89 -0.06
C VAL A 88 -17.40 10.66 -0.59
N LEU A 89 -18.56 10.46 0.02
CA LEU A 89 -19.80 11.13 -0.39
C LEU A 89 -19.77 12.65 -0.12
N ASP A 90 -19.07 13.08 0.93
CA ASP A 90 -18.85 14.51 1.25
C ASP A 90 -18.07 15.25 0.16
N LEU A 91 -17.25 14.56 -0.64
CA LEU A 91 -16.48 15.19 -1.73
C LEU A 91 -17.40 15.87 -2.75
N SER A 92 -18.53 15.26 -3.08
CA SER A 92 -19.51 15.82 -4.03
C SER A 92 -20.16 17.10 -3.49
N GLY A 93 -20.42 17.15 -2.17
CA GLY A 93 -20.90 18.37 -1.49
C GLY A 93 -19.88 19.50 -1.58
N ARG A 94 -18.63 19.21 -1.22
CA ARG A 94 -17.51 20.18 -1.27
C ARG A 94 -17.21 20.69 -2.69
N LEU A 95 -17.41 19.86 -3.70
CA LEU A 95 -17.27 20.27 -5.10
C LEU A 95 -18.38 21.23 -5.52
N SER A 96 -19.62 20.94 -5.13
CA SER A 96 -20.79 21.78 -5.40
C SER A 96 -20.62 23.19 -4.79
N GLU A 97 -20.15 23.26 -3.54
CA GLU A 97 -19.85 24.53 -2.86
C GLU A 97 -18.72 25.33 -3.55
N SER A 98 -17.75 24.65 -4.13
CA SER A 98 -16.61 25.30 -4.79
C SER A 98 -16.95 25.93 -6.14
N GLY A 99 -18.10 25.59 -6.75
CA GLY A 99 -18.54 26.11 -8.05
C GLY A 99 -17.65 25.73 -9.24
N LYS A 100 -16.73 24.78 -9.07
CA LYS A 100 -15.70 24.38 -10.07
C LYS A 100 -15.94 23.00 -10.66
N VAL A 101 -17.18 22.68 -11.00
CA VAL A 101 -17.52 21.40 -11.62
C VAL A 101 -17.59 21.58 -13.14
N ASN A 102 -16.64 20.99 -13.86
CA ASN A 102 -16.54 21.10 -15.31
C ASN A 102 -17.30 19.99 -16.08
N GLY A 103 -17.95 19.05 -15.38
CA GLY A 103 -18.60 17.90 -16.03
C GLY A 103 -19.59 17.13 -15.13
N THR A 104 -20.04 15.96 -15.59
CA THR A 104 -21.08 15.13 -14.96
C THR A 104 -20.54 13.88 -14.27
N SER A 105 -19.26 13.88 -13.87
CA SER A 105 -18.62 12.71 -13.24
C SER A 105 -19.37 12.26 -11.99
N ASN A 106 -19.74 10.98 -11.93
CA ASN A 106 -20.36 10.40 -10.76
C ASN A 106 -19.31 9.79 -9.81
N ILE A 107 -19.66 9.72 -8.52
CA ILE A 107 -18.90 8.94 -7.54
C ILE A 107 -19.78 7.82 -6.98
N THR A 108 -19.24 6.60 -6.95
CA THR A 108 -19.93 5.43 -6.37
C THR A 108 -19.03 4.75 -5.36
N PHE A 109 -19.58 4.50 -4.17
CA PHE A 109 -18.88 3.77 -3.11
C PHE A 109 -19.28 2.29 -3.12
N HIS A 110 -18.30 1.41 -2.93
CA HIS A 110 -18.46 -0.04 -2.83
C HIS A 110 -17.86 -0.51 -1.51
N THR A 111 -18.68 -1.11 -0.65
CA THR A 111 -18.22 -1.57 0.66
C THR A 111 -17.52 -2.92 0.53
N ILE A 112 -16.24 -2.96 0.92
CA ILE A 112 -15.44 -4.19 1.01
C ILE A 112 -15.98 -5.04 2.18
N PRO A 113 -16.23 -6.35 1.98
CA PRO A 113 -16.65 -7.23 3.06
C PRO A 113 -15.49 -7.52 4.03
N GLY A 114 -15.83 -7.71 5.31
CA GLY A 114 -14.87 -8.12 6.34
C GLY A 114 -14.35 -6.96 7.20
N LEU A 115 -13.32 -7.26 8.00
CA LEU A 115 -12.71 -6.31 8.92
C LEU A 115 -11.80 -5.35 8.17
N ASP A 116 -11.77 -4.09 8.61
CA ASP A 116 -10.76 -3.14 8.15
C ASP A 116 -9.37 -3.49 8.69
N MET A 117 -8.34 -2.79 8.20
CA MET A 117 -6.96 -3.11 8.55
C MET A 117 -6.72 -2.95 10.05
N PHE A 118 -7.20 -1.87 10.68
CA PHE A 118 -7.03 -1.69 12.12
C PHE A 118 -7.77 -2.71 12.98
N ASP A 119 -9.00 -3.05 12.63
CA ASP A 119 -9.80 -4.04 13.36
C ASP A 119 -9.19 -5.44 13.19
N ALA A 120 -8.69 -5.78 12.00
CA ALA A 120 -7.97 -7.02 11.75
C ALA A 120 -6.65 -7.08 12.55
N ILE A 121 -5.91 -5.96 12.64
CA ILE A 121 -4.73 -5.83 13.52
C ILE A 121 -5.12 -6.07 14.98
N GLN A 122 -6.18 -5.41 15.46
CA GLN A 122 -6.61 -5.51 16.85
C GLN A 122 -7.04 -6.94 17.23
N LYS A 123 -7.75 -7.63 16.32
CA LYS A 123 -8.12 -9.04 16.44
C LYS A 123 -6.89 -9.93 16.64
N ASN A 124 -5.82 -9.72 15.88
CA ASN A 124 -4.61 -10.55 15.97
C ASN A 124 -3.84 -10.33 17.27
N PHE A 125 -3.81 -9.09 17.76
CA PHE A 125 -2.99 -8.78 18.93
C PHE A 125 -3.62 -9.21 20.26
N ASN A 126 -4.94 -9.50 20.34
CA ASN A 126 -5.65 -9.82 21.59
C ASN A 126 -5.31 -8.86 22.76
N GLN A 127 -4.79 -7.66 22.43
CA GLN A 127 -4.18 -6.71 23.35
C GLN A 127 -4.53 -5.30 22.87
N GLY A 128 -4.68 -4.38 23.83
CA GLY A 128 -4.95 -2.97 23.55
C GLY A 128 -3.84 -2.31 22.72
N ARG A 129 -4.16 -1.13 22.16
CA ARG A 129 -3.24 -0.31 21.34
C ARG A 129 -1.90 -0.01 22.02
N ASP A 130 -1.85 -0.13 23.35
CA ASP A 130 -0.68 0.09 24.20
C ASP A 130 0.46 -0.95 23.99
N THR A 131 0.20 -2.00 23.21
CA THR A 131 1.17 -3.09 22.95
C THR A 131 1.84 -3.00 21.57
N LEU A 132 1.40 -2.04 20.76
CA LEU A 132 2.00 -1.67 19.48
C LEU A 132 3.32 -0.87 19.63
N PRO A 133 3.48 0.03 20.62
CA PRO A 133 4.75 0.71 20.84
C PRO A 133 5.89 -0.28 21.11
N HIS A 134 6.95 -0.18 20.31
CA HIS A 134 8.21 -0.88 20.56
C HIS A 134 9.30 0.14 20.92
N LYS A 135 10.37 -0.32 21.60
CA LYS A 135 11.52 0.54 21.91
C LYS A 135 12.12 1.12 20.62
N PRO A 136 12.62 2.36 20.62
CA PRO A 136 13.26 2.93 19.44
C PRO A 136 14.60 2.21 19.14
N GLY A 137 14.96 2.17 17.85
CA GLY A 137 16.23 1.61 17.38
C GLY A 137 16.34 0.09 17.53
N TYR A 138 17.59 -0.41 17.58
CA TYR A 138 17.88 -1.84 17.64
C TYR A 138 17.16 -2.59 18.77
N ALA A 139 16.96 -1.93 19.91
CA ALA A 139 16.29 -2.51 21.08
C ALA A 139 14.83 -2.91 20.81
N GLY A 140 14.15 -2.32 19.82
CA GLY A 140 12.79 -2.69 19.42
C GLY A 140 12.71 -3.55 18.17
N THR A 141 13.82 -3.85 17.50
CA THR A 141 13.79 -4.56 16.21
C THR A 141 13.21 -5.96 16.32
N THR A 142 13.47 -6.69 17.40
CA THR A 142 12.87 -8.02 17.63
C THR A 142 11.35 -7.91 17.71
N ARG A 143 10.85 -6.97 18.52
CA ARG A 143 9.41 -6.73 18.64
C ARG A 143 8.81 -6.28 17.31
N LEU A 144 9.47 -5.37 16.59
CA LEU A 144 9.00 -4.93 15.29
C LEU A 144 8.94 -6.07 14.25
N LYS A 145 9.89 -7.01 14.27
CA LYS A 145 9.85 -8.21 13.41
C LYS A 145 8.64 -9.10 13.70
N GLU A 146 8.23 -9.19 14.96
CA GLU A 146 7.02 -9.93 15.35
C GLU A 146 5.74 -9.19 14.98
N LEU A 147 5.75 -7.85 15.10
CA LEU A 147 4.61 -6.98 14.81
C LEU A 147 4.37 -6.84 13.30
N ALA A 148 5.44 -6.73 12.50
CA ALA A 148 5.35 -6.32 11.09
C ALA A 148 4.46 -7.23 10.23
N PRO A 149 4.54 -8.58 10.28
CA PRO A 149 3.64 -9.44 9.51
C PRO A 149 2.18 -9.23 9.89
N GLN A 150 1.91 -9.06 11.20
CA GLN A 150 0.55 -8.86 11.72
C GLN A 150 -0.01 -7.48 11.37
N MET A 151 0.86 -6.48 11.13
CA MET A 151 0.45 -5.13 10.72
C MET A 151 0.29 -4.99 9.21
N LEU A 152 1.13 -5.65 8.42
CA LEU A 152 1.15 -5.53 6.96
C LEU A 152 0.23 -6.55 6.25
N ALA A 153 -0.07 -7.67 6.92
CA ALA A 153 -0.97 -8.70 6.45
C ALA A 153 -1.85 -9.19 7.61
N PRO A 154 -2.76 -8.33 8.13
CA PRO A 154 -3.55 -8.66 9.31
C PRO A 154 -4.67 -9.68 9.05
N TRP A 155 -5.07 -9.89 7.80
CA TRP A 155 -6.11 -10.85 7.47
C TRP A 155 -5.57 -12.27 7.42
N ASN A 156 -6.38 -13.22 7.87
CA ASN A 156 -6.06 -14.63 7.70
C ASN A 156 -6.16 -15.05 6.21
N GLN A 157 -5.75 -16.28 5.90
CA GLN A 157 -5.74 -16.77 4.52
C GLN A 157 -7.12 -16.75 3.85
N GLU A 158 -8.18 -17.13 4.56
CA GLU A 158 -9.54 -17.20 4.01
C GLU A 158 -10.11 -15.80 3.75
N GLU A 159 -9.92 -14.88 4.70
CA GLU A 159 -10.28 -13.46 4.58
C GLU A 159 -9.53 -12.81 3.42
N HIS A 160 -8.24 -13.09 3.28
CA HIS A 160 -7.42 -12.60 2.18
C HIS A 160 -7.96 -13.07 0.81
N ILE A 161 -8.16 -14.38 0.64
CA ILE A 161 -8.67 -14.96 -0.62
C ILE A 161 -10.06 -14.41 -0.94
N SER A 162 -10.93 -14.31 0.07
CA SER A 162 -12.27 -13.74 -0.09
C SER A 162 -12.23 -12.30 -0.61
N MET A 163 -11.35 -11.45 -0.09
CA MET A 163 -11.15 -10.10 -0.60
C MET A 163 -10.63 -10.08 -2.03
N VAL A 164 -9.64 -10.93 -2.37
CA VAL A 164 -9.11 -11.05 -3.73
C VAL A 164 -10.22 -11.38 -4.72
N ASP A 165 -11.06 -12.38 -4.41
CA ASP A 165 -12.14 -12.80 -5.29
C ASP A 165 -13.25 -11.75 -5.39
N TRP A 166 -13.54 -11.05 -4.29
CA TRP A 166 -14.47 -9.92 -4.29
C TRP A 166 -13.96 -8.78 -5.18
N PHE A 167 -12.68 -8.41 -5.09
CA PHE A 167 -12.09 -7.40 -5.97
C PHE A 167 -12.13 -7.81 -7.44
N LYS A 168 -11.86 -9.09 -7.76
CA LYS A 168 -11.97 -9.62 -9.13
C LYS A 168 -13.40 -9.48 -9.65
N ALA A 169 -14.39 -9.86 -8.85
CA ALA A 169 -15.80 -9.76 -9.21
C ALA A 169 -16.19 -8.30 -9.48
N LEU A 170 -15.79 -7.39 -8.59
CA LEU A 170 -16.05 -5.96 -8.73
C LEU A 170 -15.39 -5.38 -9.99
N ALA A 171 -14.10 -5.64 -10.21
CA ALA A 171 -13.38 -5.15 -11.39
C ALA A 171 -13.99 -5.71 -12.69
N THR A 172 -14.44 -6.96 -12.69
CA THR A 172 -15.10 -7.59 -13.85
C THR A 172 -16.45 -6.96 -14.15
N ALA A 173 -17.22 -6.62 -13.11
CA ALA A 173 -18.52 -5.97 -13.26
C ALA A 173 -18.39 -4.51 -13.76
N LEU A 174 -17.40 -3.78 -13.28
CA LEU A 174 -17.22 -2.35 -13.60
C LEU A 174 -16.41 -2.11 -14.89
N GLN A 175 -15.54 -3.05 -15.26
CA GLN A 175 -14.58 -2.91 -16.37
C GLN A 175 -13.84 -1.55 -16.38
N PRO A 176 -13.15 -1.18 -15.29
CA PRO A 176 -12.50 0.12 -15.18
C PRO A 176 -11.34 0.27 -16.17
N ALA A 177 -11.10 1.49 -16.64
CA ALA A 177 -9.97 1.78 -17.52
C ALA A 177 -8.61 1.62 -16.80
N VAL A 178 -8.59 1.93 -15.51
CA VAL A 178 -7.44 1.74 -14.62
C VAL A 178 -7.90 1.50 -13.18
N ILE A 179 -7.18 0.63 -12.48
CA ILE A 179 -7.34 0.38 -11.05
C ILE A 179 -6.23 1.13 -10.29
N VAL A 180 -6.59 1.88 -9.26
CA VAL A 180 -5.66 2.57 -8.37
C VAL A 180 -5.65 1.83 -7.04
N VAL A 181 -4.47 1.36 -6.62
CA VAL A 181 -4.32 0.48 -5.45
C VAL A 181 -3.52 1.17 -4.36
N ASP A 182 -3.99 1.06 -3.12
CA ASP A 182 -3.27 1.42 -1.90
C ASP A 182 -2.10 0.44 -1.67
N PRO A 183 -0.87 0.94 -1.41
CA PRO A 183 0.33 0.11 -1.24
C PRO A 183 0.26 -0.91 -0.08
N LEU A 184 -0.60 -0.69 0.91
CA LEU A 184 -0.75 -1.58 2.06
C LEU A 184 -1.87 -2.61 1.88
N LEU A 185 -2.67 -2.51 0.81
CA LEU A 185 -3.76 -3.44 0.53
C LEU A 185 -3.25 -4.65 -0.29
N SER A 186 -2.58 -5.58 0.40
CA SER A 186 -1.92 -6.75 -0.22
C SER A 186 -2.84 -7.59 -1.10
N SER A 187 -4.09 -7.79 -0.70
CA SER A 187 -5.11 -8.53 -1.48
C SER A 187 -5.43 -7.86 -2.83
N ALA A 188 -5.46 -6.52 -2.89
CA ALA A 188 -5.64 -5.81 -4.15
C ALA A 188 -4.41 -5.97 -5.06
N HIS A 189 -3.20 -5.97 -4.50
CA HIS A 189 -1.99 -6.24 -5.27
C HIS A 189 -1.98 -7.65 -5.87
N ASP A 190 -2.37 -8.66 -5.09
CA ASP A 190 -2.37 -10.04 -5.56
C ASP A 190 -3.46 -10.29 -6.60
N MET A 191 -4.62 -9.63 -6.48
CA MET A 191 -5.58 -9.55 -7.59
C MET A 191 -4.93 -8.97 -8.85
N CYS A 192 -4.33 -7.78 -8.76
CA CYS A 192 -3.75 -7.09 -9.91
C CYS A 192 -2.59 -7.88 -10.56
N ARG A 193 -1.85 -8.68 -9.79
CA ARG A 193 -0.78 -9.55 -10.31
C ARG A 193 -1.30 -10.81 -10.99
N THR A 194 -2.45 -11.32 -10.55
CA THR A 194 -3.08 -12.53 -11.11
C THR A 194 -4.02 -12.24 -12.27
N THR A 195 -4.30 -10.98 -12.55
CA THR A 195 -5.22 -10.52 -13.59
C THR A 195 -4.49 -9.63 -14.60
N SER A 196 -5.10 -9.42 -15.77
CA SER A 196 -4.56 -8.54 -16.83
C SER A 196 -4.99 -7.07 -16.70
N TRP A 197 -5.58 -6.69 -15.56
CA TRP A 197 -6.06 -5.32 -15.34
C TRP A 197 -4.90 -4.34 -15.29
N LYS A 198 -5.09 -3.19 -15.93
CA LYS A 198 -4.15 -2.06 -15.81
C LYS A 198 -4.32 -1.45 -14.43
N TYR A 199 -3.23 -1.38 -13.67
CA TYR A 199 -3.25 -0.78 -12.34
C TYR A 199 -2.07 0.14 -12.09
N THR A 200 -2.25 1.06 -11.16
CA THR A 200 -1.23 1.95 -10.62
C THR A 200 -1.32 1.97 -9.10
N ILE A 201 -0.21 2.30 -8.45
CA ILE A 201 -0.12 2.33 -6.98
C ILE A 201 -0.11 3.78 -6.53
N LEU A 202 -1.04 4.17 -5.67
CA LEU A 202 -1.10 5.51 -5.09
C LEU A 202 -0.61 5.45 -3.65
N SER A 203 0.67 5.75 -3.45
CA SER A 203 1.27 5.78 -2.13
C SER A 203 1.16 7.17 -1.49
N PRO A 204 0.74 7.29 -0.21
CA PRO A 204 0.82 8.54 0.52
C PRO A 204 2.24 8.87 0.99
N CYS A 205 3.17 7.90 0.90
CA CYS A 205 4.54 8.07 1.32
C CYS A 205 5.36 8.83 0.26
N SER A 206 6.35 9.59 0.72
CA SER A 206 7.31 10.25 -0.18
C SER A 206 8.05 9.22 -1.04
N LEU A 207 8.35 9.59 -2.30
CA LEU A 207 9.17 8.78 -3.22
C LEU A 207 10.50 8.34 -2.59
N ALA A 208 11.07 9.16 -1.70
CA ALA A 208 12.32 8.86 -1.01
C ALA A 208 12.25 7.49 -0.30
N SER A 209 11.13 7.15 0.34
CA SER A 209 10.99 5.88 1.07
C SER A 209 11.15 4.64 0.19
N GLY A 210 10.79 4.72 -1.10
CA GLY A 210 10.97 3.63 -2.06
C GLY A 210 12.34 3.62 -2.74
N LEU A 211 13.03 4.77 -2.78
CA LEU A 211 14.33 4.92 -3.45
C LEU A 211 15.51 4.62 -2.53
N ILE A 212 15.33 4.77 -1.21
CA ILE A 212 16.40 4.54 -0.21
C ILE A 212 17.01 3.13 -0.30
N PRO A 213 16.24 2.04 -0.50
CA PRO A 213 16.83 0.71 -0.71
C PRO A 213 17.61 0.56 -2.02
N ALA A 214 17.35 1.40 -3.02
CA ALA A 214 18.02 1.38 -4.32
C ALA A 214 19.27 2.27 -4.39
N GLU A 215 19.57 3.01 -3.32
CA GLU A 215 20.76 3.84 -3.23
C GLU A 215 22.04 2.99 -3.22
N GLN A 216 22.97 3.30 -4.11
CA GLN A 216 24.23 2.58 -4.25
C GLN A 216 25.16 2.83 -3.06
N TRP A 217 26.10 1.90 -2.85
CA TRP A 217 27.25 2.05 -1.94
C TRP A 217 26.84 2.34 -0.50
N LEU A 218 25.81 1.64 -0.02
CA LEU A 218 25.26 1.82 1.34
C LEU A 218 24.77 3.26 1.59
N ALA A 219 24.49 4.04 0.54
CA ALA A 219 24.10 5.42 0.73
C ALA A 219 22.74 5.59 1.43
N GLY A 220 21.90 4.56 1.41
CA GLY A 220 20.72 4.47 2.27
C GLY A 220 21.06 4.51 3.78
N ILE A 221 22.22 4.00 4.19
CA ILE A 221 22.61 3.87 5.60
C ILE A 221 23.05 5.21 6.20
N TRP A 222 23.98 5.92 5.58
CA TRP A 222 24.51 7.18 6.11
C TRP A 222 23.64 8.42 5.82
N LYS A 223 22.88 8.45 4.71
CA LYS A 223 21.96 9.56 4.40
C LYS A 223 20.64 9.43 5.15
N TYR A 224 20.20 8.19 5.40
CA TYR A 224 18.91 7.88 6.03
C TYR A 224 19.04 6.91 7.21
N PRO A 225 19.84 7.25 8.23
CA PRO A 225 20.17 6.34 9.34
C PRO A 225 18.97 5.92 10.19
N TRP A 226 17.85 6.65 10.12
CA TRP A 226 16.62 6.31 10.82
C TRP A 226 15.84 5.17 10.14
N GLN A 227 15.90 5.03 8.81
CA GLN A 227 15.18 3.96 8.10
C GLN A 227 15.82 2.59 8.29
N VAL A 228 17.16 2.53 8.29
CA VAL A 228 17.91 1.28 8.55
C VAL A 228 17.70 0.76 9.97
N LYS A 229 17.42 1.65 10.93
CA LYS A 229 17.11 1.28 12.31
C LYS A 229 15.70 0.71 12.49
N ILE A 230 14.77 1.05 11.59
CA ILE A 230 13.37 0.58 11.62
C ILE A 230 13.23 -0.70 10.78
N CYS A 231 13.89 -0.80 9.63
CA CYS A 231 13.80 -1.99 8.78
C CYS A 231 15.21 -2.54 8.49
N PRO A 232 15.67 -3.58 9.22
CA PRO A 232 16.98 -4.17 8.98
C PRO A 232 17.10 -4.90 7.64
N ILE A 233 16.00 -5.00 6.87
CA ILE A 233 15.99 -5.56 5.51
C ILE A 233 16.88 -4.74 4.57
N SER A 234 16.99 -3.42 4.76
CA SER A 234 17.88 -2.55 3.97
C SER A 234 19.36 -2.92 4.11
N LEU A 235 19.77 -3.55 5.21
CA LEU A 235 21.16 -4.01 5.43
C LEU A 235 21.46 -5.30 4.64
N VAL A 236 20.48 -6.19 4.51
CA VAL A 236 20.64 -7.45 3.76
C VAL A 236 20.65 -7.17 2.27
N THR A 237 19.73 -6.32 1.77
CA THR A 237 19.69 -5.94 0.35
C THR A 237 20.95 -5.18 -0.07
N ALA A 238 21.48 -4.30 0.80
CA ALA A 238 22.68 -3.55 0.48
C ALA A 238 23.97 -4.40 0.50
N LEU A 239 24.00 -5.51 1.24
CA LEU A 239 25.12 -6.47 1.20
C LEU A 239 25.07 -7.40 -0.01
N THR A 240 23.88 -7.65 -0.58
CA THR A 240 23.72 -8.47 -1.80
C THR A 240 23.96 -7.72 -3.11
N MET A 241 24.12 -6.39 -3.06
CA MET A 241 24.39 -5.54 -4.23
C MET A 241 25.86 -5.11 -4.36
N VAL A 242 26.76 -5.72 -3.58
CA VAL A 242 28.23 -5.65 -3.73
C VAL A 242 28.72 -6.97 -4.30
#